data_AF-A0A3N5SPS4-F1
#
_entry.id   AF-A0A3N5SPS4-F1
#
_cell.length_a   1.000
_cell.length_b   1.000
_cell.length_c   1.000
_cell.angle_alpha   90.00
_cell.angle_beta   90.00
_cell.angle_gamma   90.00
#
_symmetry.space_group_name_H-M   'P 1'
#
loop_
_entity.id
_entity.type
_entity.pdbx_description
1 polymer ?
#
loop_
_entity_poly.entity_id
_entity_poly.type
_entity_poly.pdbx_seq_one_letter_code
_entity_poly.pdbx_strand_id
1 'polypeptide(L)'
;MKKAILGVFLIFLTGCAHMGTVKPQLNDKAFQAENLPDRVLSVCVISDGSWPEENIRAAVNDASNSLAVQVGIRLRTDRWVDHSLPSSSPTHALQNVADIIGEDHSKHDLVIGFSSRGLFSHLVETVFWIAWLGAIDDNYRKFIIIKFLNDRVLIHEISHAFVFSKDHGISGVLTAVPFKVPLLPILFNMPKYLSKEDRREFLKNKWRDFNEKPVVPEKYQTDKIEVPTP
;
A
#
# COMPACT_ATOMS: atom_id res chain seq x y z
N MET A 1 28.81 23.52 19.18
CA MET A 1 28.29 23.90 17.84
C MET A 1 27.99 22.72 16.91
N LYS A 2 28.75 21.60 16.90
CA LYS A 2 28.48 20.45 16.01
C LYS A 2 27.19 19.65 16.30
N LYS A 3 26.66 19.69 17.53
CA LYS A 3 25.43 18.97 17.93
C LYS A 3 24.11 19.69 17.54
N ALA A 4 24.15 21.01 17.36
CA ALA A 4 22.96 21.80 16.98
C ALA A 4 22.62 21.69 15.48
N ILE A 5 23.63 21.49 14.63
CA ILE A 5 23.46 21.35 13.17
C ILE A 5 22.80 20.01 12.83
N LEU A 6 23.05 18.95 13.60
CA LEU A 6 22.43 17.64 13.41
C LEU A 6 20.93 17.63 13.78
N GLY A 7 20.53 18.40 14.80
CA GLY A 7 19.13 18.53 15.21
C GLY A 7 18.26 19.29 14.20
N VAL A 8 18.82 20.31 13.54
CA VAL A 8 18.10 21.08 12.51
C VAL A 8 17.94 20.24 11.23
N PHE A 9 18.94 19.44 10.84
CA PHE A 9 18.84 18.58 9.65
C PHE A 9 17.75 17.49 9.78
N LEU A 10 17.54 16.94 10.98
CA LEU A 10 16.50 15.93 11.22
C LEU A 10 15.06 16.50 11.18
N ILE A 11 14.88 17.75 11.61
CA ILE A 11 13.58 18.44 11.56
C ILE A 11 13.21 18.80 10.11
N PHE A 12 14.19 19.16 9.27
CA PHE A 12 13.95 19.41 7.84
C PHE A 12 13.59 18.13 7.07
N LEU A 13 14.23 17.00 7.35
CA LEU A 13 13.96 15.74 6.64
C LEU A 13 12.58 15.14 6.93
N THR A 14 12.03 15.36 8.13
CA THR A 14 10.68 14.89 8.50
C THR A 14 9.57 15.88 8.09
N GLY A 15 9.88 17.18 8.03
CA GLY A 15 8.95 18.20 7.53
C GLY A 15 8.71 18.13 6.03
N CYS A 16 9.74 17.85 5.22
CA CYS A 16 9.64 17.83 3.76
C CYS A 16 8.74 16.70 3.22
N ALA A 17 8.70 15.53 3.86
CA ALA A 17 7.84 14.41 3.41
C ALA A 17 6.34 14.71 3.55
N HIS A 18 5.96 15.66 4.42
CA HIS A 18 4.58 16.09 4.62
C HIS A 18 4.21 17.37 3.84
N MET A 19 5.19 18.13 3.35
CA MET A 19 4.96 19.27 2.47
C MET A 19 4.44 18.78 1.11
N GLY A 20 3.35 19.38 0.63
CA GLY A 20 2.71 18.98 -0.63
C GLY A 20 1.72 17.82 -0.52
N THR A 21 1.43 17.33 0.68
CA THR A 21 0.35 16.35 0.91
C THR A 21 -1.02 17.00 1.03
N VAL A 22 -2.07 16.18 0.93
CA VAL A 22 -3.46 16.60 1.05
C VAL A 22 -3.92 16.81 2.50
N LYS A 23 -3.09 16.45 3.50
CA LYS A 23 -3.42 16.56 4.93
C LYS A 23 -4.03 17.90 5.34
N PRO A 24 -3.53 19.08 4.89
CA PRO A 24 -4.10 20.36 5.30
C PRO A 24 -5.50 20.64 4.75
N GLN A 25 -5.93 19.90 3.71
CA GLN A 25 -7.17 20.14 2.98
C GLN A 25 -8.33 19.22 3.41
N LEU A 26 -8.10 18.27 4.31
CA LEU A 26 -9.10 17.23 4.65
C LEU A 26 -10.42 17.80 5.24
N ASN A 27 -10.36 18.99 5.84
CA ASN A 27 -11.52 19.67 6.42
C ASN A 27 -12.16 20.69 5.47
N ASP A 28 -11.59 20.90 4.28
CA ASP A 28 -12.14 21.82 3.30
C ASP A 28 -13.36 21.19 2.59
N LYS A 29 -14.45 21.95 2.47
CA LYS A 29 -15.71 21.44 1.91
C LYS A 29 -15.60 21.12 0.41
N ALA A 30 -14.85 21.92 -0.35
CA ALA A 30 -14.68 21.67 -1.77
C ALA A 30 -13.82 20.41 -1.98
N PHE A 31 -12.76 20.26 -1.18
CA PHE A 31 -11.95 19.04 -1.15
C PHE A 31 -12.79 17.78 -0.83
N GLN A 32 -13.66 17.86 0.17
CA GLN A 32 -14.55 16.75 0.53
C GLN A 32 -15.59 16.47 -0.56
N ALA A 33 -16.09 17.49 -1.25
CA ALA A 33 -17.04 17.32 -2.35
C ALA A 33 -16.43 16.53 -3.53
N GLU A 34 -15.15 16.74 -3.84
CA GLU A 34 -14.43 15.98 -4.87
C GLU A 34 -14.28 14.48 -4.52
N ASN A 35 -14.37 14.11 -3.24
CA ASN A 35 -14.31 12.72 -2.82
C ASN A 35 -15.64 11.98 -3.05
N LEU A 36 -16.74 12.68 -3.33
CA LEU A 36 -18.06 12.07 -3.43
C LEU A 36 -18.42 11.68 -4.88
N PRO A 37 -19.26 10.64 -5.08
CA PRO A 37 -19.74 9.70 -4.07
C PRO A 37 -18.64 8.73 -3.63
N ASP A 38 -18.76 8.16 -2.42
CA ASP A 38 -17.85 7.11 -1.97
C ASP A 38 -17.95 5.89 -2.91
N ARG A 39 -16.82 5.35 -3.35
CA ARG A 39 -16.75 4.04 -4.00
C ARG A 39 -16.35 3.01 -2.96
N VAL A 40 -17.15 1.96 -2.82
CA VAL A 40 -16.85 0.81 -1.96
C VAL A 40 -16.17 -0.25 -2.81
N LEU A 41 -14.95 -0.66 -2.42
CA LEU A 41 -14.22 -1.75 -3.04
C LEU A 41 -14.48 -3.05 -2.28
N SER A 42 -14.83 -4.10 -3.02
CA SER A 42 -14.89 -5.47 -2.50
C SER A 42 -13.48 -6.02 -2.31
N VAL A 43 -13.15 -6.45 -1.10
CA VAL A 43 -11.83 -6.97 -0.74
C VAL A 43 -11.93 -8.42 -0.31
N CYS A 44 -11.14 -9.29 -0.96
CA CYS A 44 -10.82 -10.61 -0.43
C CYS A 44 -9.54 -10.52 0.41
N VAL A 45 -9.59 -11.01 1.65
CA VAL A 45 -8.43 -11.09 2.53
C VAL A 45 -7.95 -12.54 2.61
N ILE A 46 -6.65 -12.75 2.41
CA ILE A 46 -5.98 -14.03 2.64
C ILE A 46 -5.04 -13.87 3.83
N SER A 47 -5.19 -14.69 4.86
CA SER A 47 -4.36 -14.65 6.08
C SER A 47 -3.59 -15.96 6.23
N ASP A 48 -2.30 -15.88 6.54
CA ASP A 48 -1.49 -17.05 6.90
C ASP A 48 -1.47 -17.36 8.40
N GLY A 49 -2.26 -16.62 9.19
CA GLY A 49 -2.32 -16.76 10.65
C GLY A 49 -1.20 -16.03 11.40
N SER A 50 -0.33 -15.28 10.72
CA SER A 50 0.75 -14.51 11.35
C SER A 50 0.27 -13.40 12.28
N TRP A 51 -0.92 -12.87 12.01
CA TRP A 51 -1.57 -11.88 12.86
C TRP A 51 -3.00 -12.32 13.15
N PRO A 52 -3.52 -12.02 14.35
CA PRO A 52 -4.94 -12.18 14.65
C PRO A 52 -5.81 -11.44 13.63
N GLU A 53 -6.92 -12.06 13.23
CA GLU A 53 -7.90 -11.49 12.29
C GLU A 53 -8.36 -10.10 12.71
N GLU A 54 -8.60 -9.87 14.01
CA GLU A 54 -8.99 -8.58 14.58
C GLU A 54 -7.99 -7.45 14.25
N ASN A 55 -6.69 -7.76 14.26
CA ASN A 55 -5.64 -6.78 13.98
C ASN A 55 -5.57 -6.45 12.49
N ILE A 56 -5.76 -7.46 11.63
CA ILE A 56 -5.85 -7.26 10.17
C ILE A 56 -7.09 -6.42 9.84
N ARG A 57 -8.25 -6.75 10.43
CA ARG A 57 -9.49 -5.97 10.26
C ARG A 57 -9.32 -4.53 10.73
N ALA A 58 -8.67 -4.30 11.86
CA ALA A 58 -8.37 -2.96 12.34
C ALA A 58 -7.50 -2.19 11.33
N ALA A 59 -6.42 -2.79 10.82
CA ALA A 59 -5.55 -2.15 9.84
C ALA A 59 -6.28 -1.84 8.51
N VAL A 60 -7.12 -2.75 8.02
CA VAL A 60 -7.96 -2.53 6.83
C VAL A 60 -8.98 -1.41 7.07
N ASN A 61 -9.61 -1.37 8.24
CA ASN A 61 -10.56 -0.31 8.60
C ASN A 61 -9.87 1.06 8.71
N ASP A 62 -8.68 1.12 9.30
CA ASP A 62 -7.91 2.36 9.41
C ASP A 62 -7.45 2.88 8.04
N ALA A 63 -7.03 1.97 7.15
CA ALA A 63 -6.72 2.29 5.75
C ALA A 63 -7.98 2.77 5.01
N SER A 64 -9.12 2.08 5.16
CA SER A 64 -10.42 2.43 4.59
C SER A 64 -10.87 3.83 5.01
N ASN A 65 -10.82 4.15 6.30
CA ASN A 65 -11.17 5.47 6.82
C ASN A 65 -10.25 6.57 6.26
N SER A 66 -8.95 6.28 6.18
CA SER A 66 -7.96 7.21 5.63
C SER A 66 -8.18 7.47 4.13
N LEU A 67 -8.48 6.44 3.35
CA LEU A 67 -8.77 6.55 1.93
C LEU A 67 -10.10 7.27 1.70
N ALA A 68 -11.12 7.04 2.52
CA ALA A 68 -12.42 7.69 2.41
C ALA A 68 -12.28 9.22 2.53
N VAL A 69 -11.54 9.70 3.54
CA VAL A 69 -11.35 11.15 3.74
C VAL A 69 -10.42 11.80 2.71
N GLN A 70 -9.58 11.02 2.03
CA GLN A 70 -8.62 11.54 1.05
C GLN A 70 -9.14 11.52 -0.39
N VAL A 71 -9.86 10.46 -0.77
CA VAL A 71 -10.25 10.15 -2.16
C VAL A 71 -11.65 9.52 -2.28
N GLY A 72 -12.36 9.32 -1.16
CA GLY A 72 -13.69 8.70 -1.15
C GLY A 72 -13.68 7.24 -1.59
N ILE A 73 -12.67 6.48 -1.17
CA ILE A 73 -12.63 5.03 -1.30
C ILE A 73 -12.88 4.40 0.07
N ARG A 74 -13.81 3.44 0.13
CA ARG A 74 -14.02 2.58 1.29
C ARG A 74 -13.69 1.15 0.92
N LEU A 75 -13.14 0.41 1.87
CA LEU A 75 -12.87 -1.01 1.73
C LEU A 75 -13.96 -1.79 2.49
N ARG A 76 -14.48 -2.84 1.87
CA ARG A 76 -15.38 -3.80 2.50
C ARG A 76 -14.82 -5.21 2.30
N THR A 77 -14.46 -5.86 3.40
CA THR A 77 -13.99 -7.25 3.36
C THR A 77 -15.17 -8.18 3.13
N ASP A 78 -15.30 -8.70 1.91
CA ASP A 78 -16.40 -9.56 1.50
C ASP A 78 -16.06 -11.04 1.63
N ARG A 79 -14.77 -11.38 1.62
CA ARG A 79 -14.27 -12.75 1.75
C ARG A 79 -13.03 -12.79 2.63
N TRP A 80 -12.96 -13.84 3.44
CA TRP A 80 -11.80 -14.18 4.25
C TRP A 80 -11.35 -15.60 3.91
N VAL A 81 -10.05 -15.80 3.74
CA VAL A 81 -9.44 -17.09 3.41
C VAL A 81 -8.25 -17.29 4.33
N ASP A 82 -8.25 -18.37 5.10
CA ASP A 82 -7.09 -18.80 5.88
C ASP A 82 -6.25 -19.76 5.04
N HIS A 83 -5.06 -19.34 4.65
CA HIS A 83 -4.16 -20.14 3.81
C HIS A 83 -2.71 -19.73 4.02
N SER A 84 -1.80 -20.71 3.98
CA SER A 84 -0.36 -20.43 4.04
C SER A 84 0.07 -19.56 2.86
N LEU A 85 0.89 -18.53 3.14
CA LEU A 85 1.44 -17.60 2.15
C LEU A 85 2.98 -17.62 2.20
N PRO A 86 3.62 -18.74 1.82
CA PRO A 86 5.07 -18.79 1.73
C PRO A 86 5.54 -17.76 0.69
N SER A 87 6.69 -17.14 0.92
CA SER A 87 7.24 -16.20 -0.05
C SER A 87 8.74 -16.04 0.10
N SER A 88 9.47 -16.17 -1.01
CA SER A 88 10.89 -15.86 -1.11
C SER A 88 11.17 -14.49 -1.74
N SER A 89 10.20 -13.91 -2.44
CA SER A 89 10.28 -12.60 -3.10
C SER A 89 8.88 -11.94 -3.16
N PRO A 90 8.79 -10.63 -3.45
CA PRO A 90 7.51 -9.95 -3.67
C PRO A 90 6.66 -10.62 -4.77
N THR A 91 7.26 -10.85 -5.95
CA THR A 91 6.58 -11.47 -7.09
C THR A 91 6.05 -12.88 -6.77
N HIS A 92 6.83 -13.70 -6.06
CA HIS A 92 6.37 -15.04 -5.65
C HIS A 92 5.23 -14.95 -4.62
N ALA A 93 5.27 -13.99 -3.70
CA ALA A 93 4.18 -13.80 -2.75
C ALA A 93 2.88 -13.36 -3.45
N LEU A 94 2.99 -12.43 -4.40
CA LEU A 94 1.87 -11.97 -5.22
C LEU A 94 1.29 -13.09 -6.08
N GLN A 95 2.16 -13.93 -6.67
CA GLN A 95 1.73 -15.11 -7.43
C GLN A 95 0.94 -16.06 -6.54
N ASN A 96 1.41 -16.35 -5.32
CA ASN A 96 0.68 -17.20 -4.39
C ASN A 96 -0.69 -16.62 -4.00
N VAL A 97 -0.79 -15.30 -3.82
CA VAL A 97 -2.08 -14.63 -3.58
C VAL A 97 -3.04 -14.86 -4.76
N ALA A 98 -2.56 -14.71 -6.01
CA ALA A 98 -3.37 -14.94 -7.21
C ALA A 98 -3.77 -16.42 -7.39
N ASP A 99 -2.85 -17.35 -7.14
CA ASP A 99 -3.09 -18.79 -7.27
C ASP A 99 -4.12 -19.29 -6.25
N ILE A 100 -4.04 -18.80 -5.00
CA ILE A 100 -4.96 -19.20 -3.92
C ILE A 100 -6.40 -18.74 -4.21
N ILE A 101 -6.57 -17.51 -4.70
CA ILE A 101 -7.91 -17.01 -5.01
C ILE A 101 -8.44 -17.61 -6.31
N GLY A 102 -7.58 -17.98 -7.26
CA GLY A 102 -7.99 -18.57 -8.53
C GLY A 102 -8.95 -17.66 -9.30
N GLU A 103 -9.82 -18.26 -10.13
CA GLU A 103 -10.82 -17.57 -10.97
C GLU A 103 -11.79 -16.67 -10.17
N ASP A 104 -11.96 -16.91 -8.88
CA ASP A 104 -12.78 -16.07 -8.00
C ASP A 104 -12.22 -14.66 -7.83
N HIS A 105 -10.98 -14.38 -8.26
CA HIS A 105 -10.40 -13.04 -8.24
C HIS A 105 -11.28 -12.01 -8.95
N SER A 106 -12.02 -12.44 -9.98
CA SER A 106 -12.92 -11.61 -10.79
C SER A 106 -14.09 -11.01 -10.01
N LYS A 107 -14.45 -11.60 -8.86
CA LYS A 107 -15.55 -11.18 -7.98
C LYS A 107 -15.18 -10.08 -7.00
N HIS A 108 -13.90 -9.72 -6.93
CA HIS A 108 -13.35 -8.79 -5.95
C HIS A 108 -12.62 -7.65 -6.64
N ASP A 109 -12.71 -6.42 -6.12
CA ASP A 109 -11.91 -5.29 -6.61
C ASP A 109 -10.45 -5.47 -6.21
N LEU A 110 -10.17 -5.94 -4.97
CA LEU A 110 -8.82 -6.17 -4.45
C LEU A 110 -8.71 -7.54 -3.77
N VAL A 111 -7.52 -8.14 -3.86
CA VAL A 111 -7.16 -9.38 -3.14
C VAL A 111 -5.89 -9.08 -2.33
N ILE A 112 -5.99 -9.15 -1.00
CA ILE A 112 -4.91 -8.74 -0.10
C ILE A 112 -4.48 -9.93 0.75
N GLY A 113 -3.24 -10.39 0.53
CA GLY A 113 -2.56 -11.35 1.39
C GLY A 113 -1.90 -10.66 2.59
N PHE A 114 -1.99 -11.28 3.76
CA PHE A 114 -1.30 -10.88 4.97
C PHE A 114 -0.42 -12.04 5.44
N SER A 115 0.88 -11.79 5.48
CA SER A 115 1.86 -12.77 5.93
C SER A 115 3.00 -12.11 6.68
N SER A 116 3.28 -12.50 7.93
CA SER A 116 4.48 -12.02 8.60
C SER A 116 5.70 -12.79 8.12
N ARG A 117 6.86 -12.17 8.28
CA ARG A 117 8.12 -12.90 8.24
C ARG A 117 8.25 -13.69 9.55
N GLY A 118 8.82 -14.89 9.50
CA GLY A 118 9.19 -15.62 10.71
C GLY A 118 10.26 -14.85 11.49
N LEU A 119 10.28 -14.96 12.83
CA LEU A 119 11.26 -14.27 13.69
C LEU A 119 12.72 -14.45 13.24
N PHE A 120 13.08 -15.62 12.70
CA PHE A 120 14.43 -15.91 12.22
C PHE A 120 14.80 -15.19 10.91
N SER A 121 13.85 -15.04 9.98
CA SER A 121 14.06 -14.25 8.75
C SER A 121 14.23 -12.75 9.03
N HIS A 122 13.60 -12.23 10.10
CA HIS A 122 13.81 -10.86 10.53
C HIS A 122 15.26 -10.59 10.91
N LEU A 123 15.93 -11.48 11.65
CA LEU A 123 17.33 -11.27 12.07
C LEU A 123 18.30 -11.26 10.89
N VAL A 124 18.13 -12.19 9.93
CA VAL A 124 19.03 -12.28 8.76
C VAL A 124 18.80 -11.09 7.83
N GLU A 125 17.55 -10.72 7.54
CA GLU A 125 17.28 -9.63 6.60
C GLU A 125 17.44 -8.23 7.21
N THR A 126 17.31 -8.09 8.54
CA THR A 126 17.70 -6.83 9.22
C THR A 126 19.20 -6.58 9.09
N VAL A 127 20.02 -7.64 8.96
CA VAL A 127 21.45 -7.53 8.65
C VAL A 127 21.68 -7.23 7.15
N PHE A 128 20.78 -7.65 6.27
CA PHE A 128 20.92 -7.54 4.80
C PHE A 128 20.07 -6.46 4.11
N TRP A 129 19.39 -5.57 4.84
CA TRP A 129 18.84 -4.30 4.34
C TRP A 129 17.75 -4.33 3.24
N ILE A 130 17.32 -5.51 2.77
CA ILE A 130 16.34 -5.67 1.66
C ILE A 130 14.99 -6.11 2.24
N ALA A 131 14.37 -5.27 3.07
CA ALA A 131 13.04 -5.54 3.60
C ALA A 131 11.96 -4.81 2.78
N TRP A 132 11.19 -5.56 1.99
CA TRP A 132 9.96 -5.07 1.38
C TRP A 132 8.81 -5.23 2.40
N LEU A 133 8.04 -4.17 2.61
CA LEU A 133 6.98 -4.11 3.63
C LEU A 133 5.61 -4.52 3.07
N GLY A 134 5.42 -4.27 1.78
CA GLY A 134 4.27 -4.66 0.98
C GLY A 134 4.67 -4.68 -0.49
N ALA A 135 3.79 -5.20 -1.33
CA ALA A 135 3.89 -5.10 -2.77
C ALA A 135 2.50 -5.24 -3.40
N ILE A 136 2.37 -4.75 -4.63
CA ILE A 136 1.20 -4.91 -5.50
C ILE A 136 1.64 -5.43 -6.86
N ASP A 137 0.81 -6.23 -7.51
CA ASP A 137 1.10 -6.71 -8.85
C ASP A 137 1.04 -5.59 -9.90
N ASP A 138 1.88 -5.68 -10.93
CA ASP A 138 1.91 -4.68 -12.01
C ASP A 138 0.98 -4.96 -13.18
N ASN A 139 0.23 -6.07 -13.14
CA ASN A 139 -0.55 -6.55 -14.28
C ASN A 139 -2.00 -6.04 -14.22
N TYR A 140 -2.70 -6.32 -13.13
CA TYR A 140 -4.06 -5.86 -12.83
C TYR A 140 -4.08 -4.76 -11.76
N ARG A 141 -3.00 -4.63 -10.99
CA ARG A 141 -2.90 -3.68 -9.86
C ARG A 141 -4.02 -3.90 -8.85
N LYS A 142 -4.24 -5.16 -8.46
CA LYS A 142 -5.30 -5.57 -7.52
C LYS A 142 -4.88 -6.63 -6.50
N PHE A 143 -3.83 -7.40 -6.81
CA PHE A 143 -3.26 -8.40 -5.92
C PHE A 143 -2.20 -7.72 -5.08
N ILE A 144 -2.37 -7.75 -3.77
CA ILE A 144 -1.52 -7.05 -2.81
C ILE A 144 -1.03 -8.07 -1.79
N ILE A 145 0.21 -7.92 -1.35
CA ILE A 145 0.77 -8.66 -0.22
C ILE A 145 1.30 -7.68 0.82
N ILE A 146 0.98 -7.92 2.09
CA ILE A 146 1.43 -7.12 3.23
C ILE A 146 2.29 -7.97 4.16
N LYS A 147 3.53 -7.53 4.35
CA LYS A 147 4.53 -8.16 5.24
C LYS A 147 4.72 -7.45 6.58
N PHE A 148 4.30 -6.20 6.66
CA PHE A 148 4.30 -5.43 7.89
C PHE A 148 2.90 -4.87 8.14
N LEU A 149 2.22 -5.39 9.17
CA LEU A 149 0.85 -5.01 9.48
C LEU A 149 0.79 -3.55 9.97
N ASN A 150 0.51 -2.65 9.03
CA ASN A 150 0.45 -1.22 9.26
C ASN A 150 -0.48 -0.57 8.23
N ASP A 151 -1.40 0.30 8.67
CA ASP A 151 -2.37 0.98 7.81
C ASP A 151 -1.69 1.80 6.71
N ARG A 152 -0.51 2.38 6.98
CA ARG A 152 0.22 3.19 6.00
C ARG A 152 0.83 2.36 4.87
N VAL A 153 1.27 1.13 5.15
CA VAL A 153 1.70 0.19 4.10
C VAL A 153 0.51 -0.17 3.23
N LEU A 154 -0.64 -0.49 3.84
CA LEU A 154 -1.86 -0.76 3.09
C LEU A 154 -2.26 0.41 2.19
N ILE A 155 -2.28 1.64 2.71
CA ILE A 155 -2.61 2.83 1.92
C ILE A 155 -1.59 3.01 0.78
N HIS A 156 -0.30 2.75 1.01
CA HIS A 156 0.74 2.81 -0.01
C HIS A 156 0.46 1.84 -1.16
N GLU A 157 0.31 0.55 -0.87
CA GLU A 157 0.06 -0.47 -1.90
C GLU A 157 -1.27 -0.23 -2.62
N ILE A 158 -2.33 0.13 -1.89
CA ILE A 158 -3.62 0.45 -2.50
C ILE A 158 -3.52 1.71 -3.37
N SER A 159 -2.66 2.67 -3.06
CA SER A 159 -2.51 3.88 -3.88
C SER A 159 -1.90 3.58 -5.25
N HIS A 160 -0.98 2.61 -5.34
CA HIS A 160 -0.48 2.10 -6.61
C HIS A 160 -1.58 1.49 -7.50
N ALA A 161 -2.70 1.05 -6.91
CA ALA A 161 -3.84 0.56 -7.66
C ALA A 161 -4.55 1.64 -8.50
N PHE A 162 -4.26 2.91 -8.23
CA PHE A 162 -4.91 4.06 -8.86
C PHE A 162 -3.94 5.10 -9.42
N VAL A 163 -2.63 4.95 -9.19
CA VAL A 163 -1.59 5.87 -9.65
C VAL A 163 -0.60 5.10 -10.51
N PHE A 164 -0.60 5.39 -11.81
CA PHE A 164 0.15 4.66 -12.84
C PHE A 164 1.28 5.49 -13.46
N SER A 165 1.23 6.81 -13.32
CA SER A 165 2.23 7.73 -13.90
C SER A 165 3.64 7.56 -13.33
N LYS A 166 3.75 6.87 -12.19
CA LYS A 166 5.00 6.55 -11.51
C LYS A 166 4.80 5.36 -10.58
N ASP A 167 5.92 4.72 -10.28
CA ASP A 167 6.03 3.80 -9.16
C ASP A 167 6.08 4.61 -7.86
N HIS A 168 7.23 5.18 -7.50
CA HIS A 168 7.37 6.00 -6.28
C HIS A 168 7.44 7.52 -6.55
N GLY A 169 6.93 8.30 -5.60
CA GLY A 169 7.00 9.77 -5.58
C GLY A 169 8.12 10.32 -4.70
N ILE A 170 8.30 11.64 -4.75
CA ILE A 170 9.22 12.38 -3.86
C ILE A 170 8.54 12.86 -2.55
N SER A 171 7.21 12.76 -2.46
CA SER A 171 6.42 13.17 -1.30
C SER A 171 5.12 12.38 -1.20
N GLY A 172 4.51 12.39 -0.01
CA GLY A 172 3.25 11.68 0.25
C GLY A 172 3.38 10.17 0.40
N VAL A 173 2.24 9.46 0.45
CA VAL A 173 2.20 8.03 0.79
C VAL A 173 3.04 7.17 -0.16
N LEU A 174 3.14 7.52 -1.45
CA LEU A 174 3.94 6.81 -2.45
C LEU A 174 5.43 7.15 -2.40
N THR A 175 5.92 7.83 -1.37
CA THR A 175 7.37 8.08 -1.23
C THR A 175 8.08 6.75 -0.99
N ALA A 176 9.08 6.44 -1.83
CA ALA A 176 9.98 5.33 -1.53
C ALA A 176 10.65 5.61 -0.19
N VAL A 177 10.50 4.72 0.80
CA VAL A 177 11.22 4.86 2.07
C VAL A 177 12.67 4.47 1.80
N PRO A 178 13.64 5.41 1.79
CA PRO A 178 15.02 5.03 1.65
C PRO A 178 15.47 4.42 2.98
N PHE A 179 15.46 3.09 3.07
CA PHE A 179 16.13 2.36 4.15
C PHE A 179 17.65 2.49 3.98
N LYS A 180 18.18 3.67 4.31
CA LYS A 180 19.63 3.97 4.28
C LYS A 180 20.10 4.67 5.55
N VAL A 181 19.67 4.25 6.75
CA VAL A 181 20.41 4.62 7.98
C VAL A 181 20.30 3.52 9.06
N PRO A 182 21.42 3.01 9.63
CA PRO A 182 21.41 1.81 10.48
C PRO A 182 20.96 2.06 11.94
N LEU A 183 20.48 3.24 12.31
CA LEU A 183 20.49 3.64 13.72
C LEU A 183 19.39 4.59 14.20
N LEU A 184 18.28 4.77 13.48
CA LEU A 184 17.20 5.62 13.98
C LEU A 184 15.77 5.09 13.72
N PRO A 185 14.78 5.48 14.54
CA PRO A 185 13.38 5.07 14.46
C PRO A 185 12.62 5.67 13.24
N ILE A 186 13.31 5.90 12.12
CA ILE A 186 12.73 6.39 10.86
C ILE A 186 11.82 5.31 10.23
N LEU A 187 11.93 4.06 10.70
CA LEU A 187 11.00 2.95 10.46
C LEU A 187 9.51 3.28 10.78
N PHE A 188 9.23 4.33 11.56
CA PHE A 188 7.87 4.60 12.07
C PHE A 188 7.14 5.82 11.47
N ASN A 189 7.71 6.54 10.51
CA ASN A 189 7.03 7.71 9.93
C ASN A 189 6.81 7.63 8.42
N MET A 190 6.31 6.49 7.94
CA MET A 190 5.76 6.41 6.58
C MET A 190 4.67 7.49 6.40
N PRO A 191 4.67 8.28 5.31
CA PRO A 191 3.60 9.25 5.10
C PRO A 191 2.25 8.55 4.98
N LYS A 192 1.22 9.08 5.65
CA LYS A 192 -0.16 8.54 5.58
C LYS A 192 -1.00 9.17 4.45
N TYR A 193 -0.57 10.34 3.95
CA TYR A 193 -1.37 11.18 3.08
C TYR A 193 -0.80 11.22 1.67
N LEU A 194 -1.67 11.15 0.66
CA LEU A 194 -1.31 11.33 -0.74
C LEU A 194 -0.69 12.71 -0.98
N SER A 195 0.23 12.80 -1.95
CA SER A 195 0.58 14.09 -2.54
C SER A 195 -0.63 14.63 -3.32
N LYS A 196 -0.66 15.95 -3.59
CA LYS A 196 -1.74 16.54 -4.39
C LYS A 196 -1.79 15.95 -5.80
N GLU A 197 -0.62 15.67 -6.37
CA GLU A 197 -0.46 15.10 -7.70
C GLU A 197 -1.01 13.67 -7.74
N ASP A 198 -0.62 12.83 -6.77
CA ASP A 198 -1.10 11.45 -6.67
C ASP A 198 -2.61 11.42 -6.46
N ARG A 199 -3.16 12.31 -5.61
CA ARG A 199 -4.60 12.40 -5.41
C ARG A 199 -5.35 12.72 -6.71
N ARG A 200 -4.84 13.66 -7.53
CA ARG A 200 -5.51 14.00 -8.80
C ARG A 200 -5.57 12.81 -9.74
N GLU A 201 -4.49 12.04 -9.82
CA GLU A 201 -4.48 10.82 -10.64
C GLU A 201 -5.37 9.74 -10.04
N PHE A 202 -5.29 9.52 -8.73
CA PHE A 202 -6.12 8.59 -8.01
C PHE A 202 -7.61 8.85 -8.32
N LEU A 203 -8.06 10.10 -8.18
CA LEU A 203 -9.46 10.46 -8.43
C LEU A 203 -9.90 10.24 -9.88
N LYS A 204 -9.00 10.41 -10.87
CA LYS A 204 -9.29 10.08 -12.27
C LYS A 204 -9.51 8.58 -12.46
N ASN A 205 -8.73 7.77 -11.75
CA ASN A 205 -8.79 6.31 -11.82
C ASN A 205 -9.76 5.69 -10.81
N LYS A 206 -10.41 6.51 -9.98
CA LYS A 206 -11.28 6.08 -8.88
C LYS A 206 -12.32 5.06 -9.31
N TRP A 207 -12.80 5.12 -10.55
CA TRP A 207 -13.86 4.27 -11.11
C TRP A 207 -13.36 3.19 -12.07
N ARG A 208 -12.05 2.89 -12.11
CA ARG A 208 -11.50 1.82 -12.96
C ARG A 208 -12.15 0.46 -12.69
N ASP A 209 -12.27 -0.36 -13.71
CA ASP A 209 -12.54 -1.78 -13.55
C ASP A 209 -11.24 -2.49 -13.12
N PHE A 210 -11.31 -3.27 -12.05
CA PHE A 210 -10.18 -4.04 -11.53
C PHE A 210 -9.98 -5.37 -12.26
N ASN A 211 -10.92 -5.78 -13.11
CA ASN A 211 -10.77 -6.92 -14.01
C ASN A 211 -10.14 -6.51 -15.35
N GLU A 212 -9.89 -5.22 -15.56
CA GLU A 212 -9.19 -4.70 -16.73
C GLU A 212 -7.77 -4.24 -16.38
N LYS A 213 -6.81 -4.59 -17.23
CA LYS A 213 -5.40 -4.18 -17.04
C LYS A 213 -5.26 -2.67 -17.23
N PRO A 214 -4.69 -1.93 -16.26
CA PRO A 214 -4.36 -0.53 -16.47
C PRO A 214 -3.23 -0.39 -17.48
N VAL A 215 -3.16 0.77 -18.14
CA VAL A 215 -1.99 1.15 -18.93
C VAL A 215 -0.91 1.69 -17.99
N VAL A 216 -0.09 0.79 -17.47
CA VAL A 216 1.09 1.12 -16.66
C VAL A 216 2.31 1.24 -17.59
N PRO A 217 3.10 2.32 -17.56
CA PRO A 217 4.35 2.40 -18.33
C PRO A 217 5.32 1.26 -17.99
N GLU A 218 5.94 0.64 -19.01
CA GLU A 218 6.78 -0.56 -18.85
C GLU A 218 7.89 -0.41 -17.80
N LYS A 219 8.50 0.78 -17.70
CA LYS A 219 9.53 1.10 -16.69
C LYS A 219 9.06 0.99 -15.22
N TYR A 220 7.76 0.85 -15.00
CA TYR A 220 7.14 0.68 -13.68
C TYR A 220 6.47 -0.69 -13.52
N GLN A 221 6.83 -1.67 -14.37
CA GLN A 221 6.31 -3.04 -14.30
C GLN A 221 7.41 -4.04 -13.88
N THR A 222 7.73 -4.08 -12.59
CA THR A 222 8.74 -4.97 -11.98
C THR A 222 8.16 -6.29 -11.48
N ASP A 223 6.93 -6.31 -10.99
CA ASP A 223 6.29 -7.43 -10.30
C ASP A 223 5.09 -7.94 -11.09
N LYS A 224 5.39 -8.53 -12.26
CA LYS A 224 4.38 -9.17 -13.11
C LYS A 224 4.07 -10.56 -12.58
N ILE A 225 2.78 -10.85 -12.42
CA ILE A 225 2.28 -12.18 -12.07
C ILE A 225 1.39 -12.73 -13.20
N GLU A 226 1.30 -14.04 -13.25
CA GLU A 226 0.34 -14.76 -14.08
C GLU A 226 -0.98 -14.88 -13.31
N VAL A 227 -2.08 -14.45 -13.93
CA VAL A 227 -3.39 -14.46 -13.29
C VAL A 227 -4.26 -15.52 -13.97
N PRO A 228 -4.89 -16.43 -13.22
CA PRO A 228 -5.84 -17.39 -13.76
C PRO A 228 -6.91 -16.69 -14.60
N THR A 229 -7.14 -17.18 -15.81
CA THR A 229 -8.19 -16.64 -16.67
C THR A 229 -9.52 -17.20 -16.17
N PRO A 230 -10.54 -16.37 -15.91
CA PRO A 230 -11.87 -16.84 -15.53
C PRO A 230 -12.57 -17.62 -16.66
#